data_AF-A0A8T7BPJ0-F1
#
_entry.id   AF-A0A8T7BPJ0-F1
#
_cell.length_a   1.000
_cell.length_b   1.000
_cell.length_c   1.000
_cell.angle_alpha   90.00
_cell.angle_beta   90.00
_cell.angle_gamma   90.00
#
_symmetry.space_group_name_H-M   'P 1'
#
loop_
_entity.id
_entity.type
_entity.pdbx_description
1 polymer ?
#
loop_
_entity_poly.entity_id
_entity_poly.type
_entity_poly.pdbx_seq_one_letter_code
_entity_poly.pdbx_strand_id
1 'polypeptide(L)' 'MNNLIEAPADGIAALIKPIEKDLGGFSVRRYIPHSKQKKLGPFVFFDHMGPAEFEPGNGID' A
#
# COMPACT_ATOMS: atom_id res chain seq x y z
N MET A 1 -1.52 -22.08 7.60
CA MET A 1 -0.85 -20.76 7.67
C MET A 1 -1.93 -19.74 8.02
N ASN A 2 -2.07 -19.42 9.31
CA ASN A 2 -3.20 -18.63 9.81
C ASN A 2 -2.98 -17.15 9.47
N ASN A 3 -3.87 -16.61 8.64
CA ASN A 3 -3.92 -15.20 8.31
C ASN A 3 -4.62 -14.46 9.47
N LEU A 4 -3.87 -14.25 10.57
CA LEU A 4 -4.30 -13.47 11.73
C LEU A 4 -4.22 -11.98 11.41
N ILE A 5 -5.21 -11.46 10.70
CA ILE A 5 -5.59 -10.06 10.85
C ILE A 5 -6.78 -10.12 11.80
N GLU A 6 -6.48 -10.03 13.11
CA GLU A 6 -7.51 -9.95 14.14
C GLU A 6 -8.43 -8.75 13.88
N ALA A 7 -9.62 -8.77 14.48
CA ALA A 7 -10.48 -7.59 14.46
C ALA A 7 -9.69 -6.38 15.03
N PRO A 8 -9.84 -5.18 14.44
CA PRO A 8 -9.18 -4.00 14.99
C PRO A 8 -9.60 -3.80 16.45
N ALA A 9 -8.63 -3.51 17.32
CA ALA A 9 -8.90 -3.13 18.70
C ALA A 9 -9.68 -1.82 18.77
N ASP A 10 -10.27 -1.52 19.93
CA ASP A 10 -11.02 -0.28 20.15
C ASP A 10 -10.21 0.95 19.74
N GLY A 11 -10.83 1.84 18.96
CA GLY A 11 -10.21 3.04 18.41
C GLY A 11 -9.46 2.84 17.08
N ILE A 12 -9.30 1.62 16.59
CA ILE A 12 -8.73 1.35 15.25
C ILE A 12 -9.85 1.22 14.23
N ALA A 13 -9.89 2.12 13.24
CA ALA A 13 -10.96 2.11 12.24
C ALA A 13 -10.89 0.91 11.28
N ALA A 14 -9.69 0.52 10.84
CA ALA A 14 -9.48 -0.63 9.96
C ALA A 14 -8.03 -1.12 9.95
N LEU A 15 -7.84 -2.43 9.79
CA LEU A 15 -6.56 -3.02 9.38
C LEU A 15 -6.56 -3.24 7.87
N ILE A 16 -5.62 -2.60 7.17
CA ILE A 16 -5.48 -2.65 5.71
C ILE A 16 -4.21 -3.42 5.36
N LYS A 17 -4.37 -4.53 4.64
CA LYS A 17 -3.25 -5.22 4.00
C LYS A 17 -3.00 -4.57 2.65
N PRO A 18 -1.76 -4.14 2.35
CA PRO A 18 -1.47 -3.56 1.06
C PRO A 18 -1.58 -4.60 -0.04
N ILE A 19 -1.89 -4.14 -1.25
CA ILE A 19 -1.86 -4.95 -2.46
C ILE A 19 -0.69 -4.51 -3.33
N GLU A 20 -0.02 -5.46 -3.96
CA GLU A 20 1.02 -5.15 -4.93
C GLU A 20 0.40 -4.52 -6.19
N LYS A 21 1.05 -3.49 -6.71
CA LYS A 21 0.67 -2.81 -7.95
C LYS A 21 1.91 -2.61 -8.80
N ASP A 22 1.86 -3.17 -10.00
CA ASP A 22 2.85 -2.91 -11.05
C ASP A 22 2.58 -1.54 -11.67
N LEU A 23 3.64 -0.74 -11.80
CA LEU A 23 3.66 0.57 -12.43
C LEU A 23 4.43 0.57 -13.76
N GLY A 24 4.63 -0.59 -14.38
CA GLY A 24 5.34 -0.72 -15.65
C GLY A 24 6.83 -1.00 -15.48
N GLY A 25 7.17 -2.01 -14.68
CA GLY A 25 8.57 -2.38 -14.39
C GLY A 25 9.01 -2.07 -12.96
N PHE A 26 8.11 -1.50 -12.16
CA PHE A 26 8.30 -1.32 -10.73
C PHE A 26 7.04 -1.66 -9.96
N SER A 27 7.18 -2.48 -8.91
CA SER A 27 6.07 -2.82 -8.02
C SER A 27 6.06 -1.95 -6.78
N VAL A 28 4.87 -1.49 -6.42
CA VAL A 28 4.60 -0.77 -5.17
C VAL A 28 3.60 -1.54 -4.30
N ARG A 29 3.54 -1.21 -3.01
CA ARG A 29 2.52 -1.70 -2.09
C ARG A 29 1.48 -0.61 -1.85
N ARG A 30 0.31 -0.74 -2.47
CA ARG A 30 -0.81 0.21 -2.37
C ARG A 30 -1.69 -0.06 -1.17
N TYR A 31 -1.91 0.96 -0.34
CA TYR A 31 -2.78 0.88 0.84
C TYR A 31 -4.13 1.55 0.61
N ILE A 32 -4.17 2.68 -0.10
CA ILE A 32 -5.42 3.31 -0.53
C ILE A 32 -5.30 3.78 -1.99
N PRO A 33 -6.37 3.69 -2.80
CA PRO A 33 -7.70 3.18 -2.46
C PRO A 33 -7.73 1.66 -2.26
N HIS A 34 -8.39 1.22 -1.19
CA HIS A 34 -8.68 -0.18 -0.87
C HIS A 34 -10.19 -0.38 -0.71
N SER A 35 -10.69 -1.61 -0.82
CA SER A 35 -12.13 -1.90 -0.67
C SER A 35 -12.67 -1.44 0.68
N LYS A 36 -11.88 -1.64 1.75
CA LYS A 36 -12.21 -1.25 3.14
C LYS A 36 -11.93 0.22 3.47
N GLN A 37 -11.07 0.91 2.72
CA GLN A 37 -10.72 2.32 2.97
C GLN A 37 -10.42 3.01 1.63
N LYS A 38 -11.32 3.88 1.19
CA LYS A 38 -11.16 4.59 -0.09
C LYS A 38 -10.27 5.84 0.02
N LYS A 39 -10.33 6.54 1.16
CA LYS A 39 -9.57 7.77 1.45
C LYS A 39 -9.39 7.95 2.96
N LEU A 40 -8.36 8.65 3.41
CA LEU A 40 -8.18 9.09 4.80
C LEU A 40 -8.21 10.62 4.84
N GLY A 41 -9.34 11.22 5.22
CA GLY A 41 -9.51 12.68 5.17
C GLY A 41 -9.21 13.23 3.76
N PRO A 42 -8.23 14.13 3.59
CA PRO A 42 -7.82 14.63 2.28
C PRO A 42 -6.94 13.66 1.47
N PHE A 43 -6.43 12.58 2.08
CA PHE A 43 -5.55 11.63 1.41
C PHE A 43 -6.36 10.56 0.66
N VAL A 44 -6.28 10.53 -0.67
CA VAL A 44 -7.04 9.59 -1.52
C VAL A 44 -6.19 8.46 -2.10
N PHE A 45 -4.87 8.52 -1.90
CA PHE A 45 -3.89 7.62 -2.49
C PHE A 45 -2.68 7.46 -1.57
N PHE A 46 -2.17 6.23 -1.43
CA PHE A 46 -0.96 5.95 -0.68
C PHE A 46 -0.30 4.66 -1.16
N ASP A 47 0.91 4.80 -1.71
CA ASP A 47 1.77 3.71 -2.15
C ASP A 47 3.08 3.73 -1.34
N HIS A 48 3.48 2.57 -0.83
CA HIS A 48 4.83 2.37 -0.32
C HIS A 48 5.69 1.86 -1.47
N MET A 49 6.62 2.71 -1.92
CA MET A 49 7.60 2.41 -2.95
C MET A 49 8.85 1.79 -2.32
N GLY A 50 9.30 0.65 -2.84
CA GLY A 50 10.56 0.02 -2.45
C GLY A 50 10.48 -1.03 -1.34
N PRO A 51 11.59 -1.39 -0.67
CA PRO A 51 12.94 -0.91 -0.97
C PRO A 51 13.34 -1.25 -2.41
N ALA A 52 14.07 -0.36 -3.05
CA ALA A 52 14.46 -0.48 -4.44
C ALA A 52 15.79 0.23 -4.64
N GLU A 53 16.67 -0.40 -5.40
CA GLU A 53 17.93 0.18 -5.85
C GLU A 53 17.84 0.35 -7.35
N PHE A 54 18.18 1.55 -7.82
CA PHE A 54 18.20 1.90 -9.22
C PHE A 54 19.61 2.38 -9.58
N GLU A 55 20.12 1.89 -10.69
CA GLU A 55 21.37 2.41 -11.25
C GLU A 55 21.18 3.89 -11.66
N PRO A 56 22.24 4.71 -11.64
CA PRO A 56 22.18 6.08 -12.11
C PRO A 56 21.55 6.17 -13.51
N GLY A 57 20.47 6.95 -13.63
CA GLY A 57 19.74 7.15 -14.89
C GLY A 57 18.64 6.12 -15.19
N ASN A 58 18.46 5.08 -14.38
CA ASN A 58 17.46 4.03 -14.58
C ASN A 58 16.32 4.09 -13.54
N GLY A 59 15.70 5.26 -13.39
CA GLY A 59 14.54 5.45 -12.52
C GLY A 59 13.24 4.92 -13.13
N ILE A 60 12.12 5.22 -12.46
CA ILE A 60 10.76 4.97 -12.96
C ILE A 60 10.30 6.26 -13.67
N ASP A 61 9.74 6.12 -14.87
CA ASP A 61 9.14 7.22 -15.67
C ASP A 61 7.66 7.40 -15.34
#